data_AF-A0AAJ6GUS5-F1
#
_entry.id   AF-A0AAJ6GUS5-F1
#
_cell.length_a   1.000
_cell.length_b   1.000
_cell.length_c   1.000
_cell.angle_alpha   90.00
_cell.angle_beta   90.00
_cell.angle_gamma   90.00
#
_symmetry.space_group_name_H-M   'P 1'
#
loop_
_entity.id
_entity.type
_entity.pdbx_description
1 polymer ?
#
loop_
_entity_poly.entity_id
_entity_poly.type
_entity_poly.pdbx_seq_one_letter_code
_entity_poly.pdbx_strand_id
1 'polypeptide(L)'
;MKPESKRLAALLAAVTWVSAGFLDCAMARPTDAAPAAAAKHVDAQDASRLPTAPIRSTEQLDRYLANADASSPLALLSPASRKRFIQSLRFNASGVTTFTYTDIEAELSASQACRLLTLFGIQHTLASMRKIRIETQEDEKAMQSCAATRLQPPTANRPQH
;
A
#
# COMPACT_ATOMS: atom_id res chain seq x y z
N MET A 1 -28.97 45.81 8.61
CA MET A 1 -29.98 44.73 8.71
C MET A 1 -29.38 43.53 9.43
N LYS A 2 -29.69 43.41 10.72
CA LYS A 2 -29.50 42.29 11.65
C LYS A 2 -30.14 42.77 12.98
N PRO A 3 -30.54 41.89 13.92
CA PRO A 3 -30.82 40.45 13.85
C PRO A 3 -32.19 40.11 14.50
N GLU A 4 -32.75 38.92 14.25
CA GLU A 4 -33.90 38.43 15.03
C GLU A 4 -33.57 37.07 15.64
N SER A 5 -33.52 37.10 16.97
CA SER A 5 -33.29 36.03 17.92
C SER A 5 -34.54 35.18 18.16
N LYS A 6 -34.39 33.85 18.28
CA LYS A 6 -35.36 33.02 19.00
C LYS A 6 -34.69 32.28 20.17
N ARG A 7 -35.22 32.63 21.34
CA ARG A 7 -34.99 32.19 22.72
C ARG A 7 -35.24 30.68 22.86
N LEU A 8 -34.31 29.91 23.46
CA LEU A 8 -34.18 29.52 24.88
C LEU A 8 -35.16 28.44 25.36
N ALA A 9 -34.58 27.56 26.19
CA ALA A 9 -35.19 26.73 27.24
C ALA A 9 -35.83 25.39 26.77
N ALA A 10 -35.73 24.26 27.47
CA ALA A 10 -35.24 24.01 28.83
C ALA A 10 -35.13 22.48 29.10
N LEU A 11 -34.31 22.15 30.12
CA LEU A 11 -34.50 21.10 31.15
C LEU A 11 -34.41 19.61 30.74
N LEU A 12 -33.37 18.87 31.16
CA LEU A 12 -33.12 18.26 32.49
C LEU A 12 -34.13 17.17 32.90
N ALA A 13 -33.66 15.92 32.97
CA ALA A 13 -34.09 14.96 33.98
C ALA A 13 -32.95 13.96 34.24
N ALA A 14 -32.60 13.81 35.51
CA ALA A 14 -31.54 12.97 36.03
C ALA A 14 -32.14 11.81 36.84
N VAL A 15 -31.25 10.93 37.35
CA VAL A 15 -31.38 10.15 38.61
C VAL A 15 -32.18 8.83 38.52
N THR A 16 -31.47 7.68 38.43
CA THR A 16 -31.04 6.68 39.46
C THR A 16 -32.01 5.50 39.67
N TRP A 17 -31.52 4.25 39.76
CA TRP A 17 -31.48 3.52 41.04
C TRP A 17 -30.72 2.18 41.01
N VAL A 18 -30.13 1.88 42.16
CA VAL A 18 -29.47 0.64 42.59
C VAL A 18 -30.52 -0.39 43.03
N SER A 19 -30.27 -1.68 42.83
CA SER A 19 -30.83 -2.74 43.66
C SER A 19 -29.87 -3.92 43.76
N ALA A 20 -29.66 -4.37 44.99
CA ALA A 20 -28.81 -5.47 45.38
C ALA A 20 -29.60 -6.79 45.48
N GLY A 21 -28.91 -7.90 45.21
CA GLY A 21 -29.11 -9.19 45.89
C GLY A 21 -30.23 -10.10 45.39
N PHE A 22 -29.85 -11.15 44.65
CA PHE A 22 -30.42 -12.48 44.86
C PHE A 22 -29.30 -13.54 44.73
N LEU A 23 -29.05 -14.24 45.83
CA LEU A 23 -28.35 -15.52 45.87
C LEU A 23 -29.26 -16.53 45.16
N ASP A 24 -28.77 -17.16 44.09
CA ASP A 24 -29.26 -18.47 43.68
C ASP A 24 -28.05 -19.40 43.52
N CYS A 25 -28.05 -20.43 44.34
CA CYS A 25 -27.01 -21.45 44.41
C CYS A 25 -27.58 -22.68 43.71
N ALA A 26 -27.14 -22.95 42.48
CA ALA A 26 -27.41 -24.20 41.79
C ALA A 26 -26.16 -24.67 41.06
N MET A 27 -25.57 -25.73 41.60
CA MET A 27 -24.46 -26.51 41.06
C MET A 27 -24.77 -27.06 39.66
N ALA A 28 -23.76 -26.99 38.78
CA ALA A 28 -23.30 -28.05 37.86
C ALA A 28 -23.05 -27.57 36.42
N ARG A 29 -21.77 -27.42 36.04
CA ARG A 29 -21.06 -28.38 35.17
C ARG A 29 -19.65 -27.86 34.81
N PRO A 30 -18.67 -28.76 34.66
CA PRO A 30 -17.29 -28.38 34.38
C PRO A 30 -17.18 -27.78 32.98
N THR A 31 -16.48 -26.66 32.91
CA THR A 31 -15.88 -26.07 31.72
C THR A 31 -15.09 -27.12 30.94
N ASP A 32 -15.51 -27.44 29.73
CA ASP A 32 -14.60 -27.85 28.65
C ASP A 32 -15.21 -27.55 27.27
N ALA A 33 -14.33 -27.21 26.33
CA ALA A 33 -14.53 -27.11 24.88
C ALA A 33 -15.18 -25.84 24.28
N ALA A 34 -14.31 -24.83 24.18
CA ALA A 34 -14.25 -23.66 23.31
C ALA A 34 -14.93 -23.71 21.91
N PRO A 35 -15.43 -22.55 21.41
CA PRO A 35 -15.60 -22.31 19.97
C PRO A 35 -14.25 -21.89 19.36
N ALA A 36 -13.61 -22.77 18.59
CA ALA A 36 -12.45 -22.41 17.78
C ALA A 36 -12.90 -21.65 16.51
N ALA A 37 -13.34 -20.40 16.71
CA ALA A 37 -13.53 -19.45 15.63
C ALA A 37 -12.23 -18.67 15.38
N ALA A 38 -11.97 -18.40 14.10
CA ALA A 38 -11.02 -17.43 13.55
C ALA A 38 -9.52 -17.78 13.64
N ALA A 39 -9.11 -18.63 12.70
CA ALA A 39 -7.97 -18.42 11.81
C ALA A 39 -6.93 -17.36 12.25
N LYS A 40 -5.91 -17.80 12.98
CA LYS A 40 -4.63 -17.09 13.03
C LYS A 40 -3.85 -17.38 11.75
N HIS A 41 -4.16 -16.71 10.66
CA HIS A 41 -3.19 -16.49 9.59
C HIS A 41 -2.39 -15.22 9.93
N VAL A 42 -1.50 -15.35 10.92
CA VAL A 42 -0.35 -14.46 11.05
C VAL A 42 0.81 -15.23 10.48
N ASP A 43 0.84 -15.35 9.16
CA ASP A 43 2.03 -15.79 8.44
C ASP A 43 2.58 -14.58 7.68
N ALA A 44 3.91 -14.44 7.68
CA ALA A 44 4.70 -13.37 7.08
C ALA A 44 4.76 -12.01 7.81
N GLN A 45 5.22 -12.01 9.06
CA GLN A 45 6.00 -10.89 9.61
C GLN A 45 7.44 -11.34 9.94
N ASP A 46 8.13 -11.93 8.97
CA ASP A 46 9.59 -12.03 9.01
C ASP A 46 10.16 -11.92 7.60
N ALA A 47 10.34 -10.68 7.15
CA ALA A 47 11.11 -10.35 5.95
C ALA A 47 12.09 -9.24 6.35
N SER A 48 13.17 -9.67 7.00
CA SER A 48 14.38 -8.92 7.28
C SER A 48 14.72 -7.91 6.18
N ARG A 49 14.59 -6.61 6.52
CA ARG A 49 15.57 -5.52 6.33
C ARG A 49 16.39 -5.48 5.03
N LEU A 50 15.81 -5.85 3.90
CA LEU A 50 16.22 -5.38 2.57
C LEU A 50 15.27 -4.23 2.20
N PRO A 51 15.65 -3.30 1.30
CA PRO A 51 14.70 -2.39 0.68
C PRO A 51 13.73 -3.20 -0.19
N THR A 52 12.79 -3.86 0.47
CA THR A 52 11.80 -4.73 -0.14
C THR A 52 10.78 -3.83 -0.81
N ALA A 53 10.59 -4.00 -2.11
CA ALA A 53 9.53 -3.31 -2.83
C ALA A 53 8.19 -3.47 -2.10
N PRO A 54 7.41 -2.40 -1.96
CA PRO A 54 6.20 -2.42 -1.12
C PRO A 54 5.09 -3.33 -1.68
N ILE A 55 5.09 -3.64 -2.98
CA ILE A 55 4.04 -4.43 -3.63
C ILE A 55 4.65 -5.59 -4.44
N ARG A 56 4.53 -6.81 -3.92
CA ARG A 56 5.06 -8.06 -4.53
C ARG A 56 3.99 -9.14 -4.73
N SER A 57 2.76 -8.92 -4.27
CA SER A 57 1.64 -9.83 -4.47
C SER A 57 0.34 -9.08 -4.77
N THR A 58 -0.66 -9.82 -5.25
CA THR A 58 -2.01 -9.28 -5.49
C THR A 58 -2.63 -8.76 -4.20
N GLU A 59 -2.48 -9.47 -3.08
CA GLU A 59 -3.05 -9.06 -1.79
C GLU A 59 -2.38 -7.78 -1.27
N GLN A 60 -1.08 -7.59 -1.52
CA GLN A 60 -0.39 -6.33 -1.20
C GLN A 60 -0.85 -5.20 -2.12
N LEU A 61 -1.10 -5.48 -3.40
CA LEU A 61 -1.64 -4.50 -4.33
C LEU A 61 -3.05 -4.08 -3.92
N ASP A 62 -3.93 -5.00 -3.56
CA ASP A 62 -5.29 -4.70 -3.12
C ASP A 62 -5.28 -3.86 -1.84
N ARG A 63 -4.43 -4.20 -0.87
CA ARG A 63 -4.23 -3.39 0.34
C ARG A 63 -3.67 -2.00 0.00
N TYR A 64 -2.76 -1.89 -0.95
CA TYR A 64 -2.24 -0.61 -1.40
C TYR A 64 -3.34 0.24 -2.02
N LEU A 65 -4.13 -0.33 -2.94
CA LEU A 65 -5.23 0.36 -3.63
C LEU A 65 -6.34 0.81 -2.67
N ALA A 66 -6.64 0.03 -1.63
CA ALA A 66 -7.61 0.41 -0.60
C ALA A 66 -7.22 1.66 0.20
N ASN A 67 -5.91 1.95 0.31
CA ASN A 67 -5.37 3.07 1.06
C ASN A 67 -4.78 4.17 0.16
N ALA A 68 -4.76 3.97 -1.17
CA ALA A 68 -4.13 4.88 -2.10
C ALA A 68 -4.95 6.15 -2.27
N ASP A 69 -4.29 7.29 -2.11
CA ASP A 69 -4.83 8.61 -2.35
C ASP A 69 -4.31 9.22 -3.66
N ALA A 70 -4.71 10.46 -3.95
CA ALA A 70 -4.31 11.17 -5.18
C ALA A 70 -2.79 11.44 -5.27
N SER A 71 -2.05 11.37 -4.16
CA SER A 71 -0.59 11.50 -4.17
C SER A 71 0.15 10.20 -4.55
N SER A 72 -0.55 9.07 -4.62
CA SER A 72 0.02 7.79 -5.01
C SER A 72 0.71 7.88 -6.39
N PRO A 73 1.88 7.25 -6.60
CA PRO A 73 2.47 7.14 -7.93
C PRO A 73 1.57 6.46 -8.97
N LEU A 74 0.59 5.66 -8.56
CA LEU A 74 -0.41 5.11 -9.49
C LEU A 74 -1.37 6.19 -10.02
N ALA A 75 -1.56 7.29 -9.29
CA ALA A 75 -2.38 8.42 -9.70
C ALA A 75 -1.73 9.28 -10.80
N LEU A 76 -0.45 9.05 -11.10
CA LEU A 76 0.24 9.67 -12.24
C LEU A 76 -0.32 9.19 -13.59
N LEU A 77 -0.83 7.95 -13.64
CA LEU A 77 -1.53 7.43 -14.80
C LEU A 77 -2.98 7.91 -14.82
N SER A 78 -3.50 8.16 -16.02
CA SER A 78 -4.93 8.38 -16.23
C SER A 78 -5.75 7.20 -15.70
N PRO A 79 -7.01 7.40 -15.27
CA PRO A 79 -7.80 6.31 -14.67
C PRO A 79 -7.92 5.07 -15.56
N ALA A 80 -8.04 5.26 -16.88
CA ALA A 80 -8.12 4.18 -17.86
C ALA A 80 -6.80 3.42 -18.01
N SER A 81 -5.68 4.14 -18.05
CA SER A 81 -4.34 3.57 -18.16
C SER A 81 -3.90 2.88 -16.88
N ARG A 82 -4.20 3.47 -15.72
CA ARG A 82 -4.01 2.83 -14.41
C ARG A 82 -4.72 1.48 -14.33
N LYS A 83 -5.99 1.43 -14.75
CA LYS A 83 -6.77 0.18 -14.77
C LYS A 83 -6.12 -0.87 -15.66
N ARG A 84 -5.74 -0.51 -16.89
CA ARG A 84 -5.08 -1.42 -17.85
C ARG A 84 -3.73 -1.92 -17.34
N PHE A 85 -2.91 -1.02 -16.77
CA PHE A 85 -1.64 -1.38 -16.14
C PHE A 85 -1.85 -2.40 -15.02
N ILE A 86 -2.74 -2.12 -14.05
CA ILE A 86 -3.04 -3.03 -12.94
C ILE A 86 -3.53 -4.38 -13.44
N GLN A 87 -4.44 -4.41 -14.42
CA GLN A 87 -4.96 -5.65 -15.00
C GLN A 87 -3.89 -6.47 -15.74
N SER A 88 -2.81 -5.83 -16.20
CA SER A 88 -1.70 -6.51 -16.87
C SER A 88 -0.70 -7.16 -15.90
N LEU A 89 -0.69 -6.73 -14.63
CA LEU A 89 0.27 -7.21 -13.63
C LEU A 89 0.09 -8.71 -13.37
N ARG A 90 1.19 -9.45 -13.47
CA ARG A 90 1.28 -10.85 -13.06
C ARG A 90 2.33 -10.96 -11.97
N PHE A 91 2.02 -11.70 -10.93
CA PHE A 91 2.88 -11.90 -9.77
C PHE A 91 3.30 -13.36 -9.65
N ASN A 92 4.48 -13.60 -9.08
CA ASN A 92 4.94 -14.88 -8.56
C ASN A 92 5.54 -14.70 -7.17
N ALA A 93 6.16 -15.75 -6.62
CA ALA A 93 6.82 -15.71 -5.31
C ALA A 93 7.90 -14.61 -5.18
N SER A 94 8.51 -14.20 -6.29
CA SER A 94 9.56 -13.19 -6.33
C SER A 94 9.04 -11.77 -6.61
N GLY A 95 7.76 -11.57 -6.93
CA GLY A 95 7.18 -10.26 -7.25
C GLY A 95 6.57 -10.20 -8.64
N VAL A 96 6.59 -9.02 -9.27
CA VAL A 96 6.04 -8.84 -10.61
C VAL A 96 6.88 -9.60 -11.64
N THR A 97 6.22 -10.46 -12.43
CA THR A 97 6.84 -11.23 -13.52
C THR A 97 6.53 -10.66 -14.89
N THR A 98 5.33 -10.11 -15.08
CA THR A 98 4.88 -9.62 -16.39
C THR A 98 3.94 -8.46 -16.19
N PHE A 99 4.04 -7.48 -17.09
CA PHE A 99 3.19 -6.29 -17.15
C PHE A 99 3.35 -5.63 -18.52
N THR A 100 2.41 -4.77 -18.89
CA THR A 100 2.57 -3.90 -20.06
C THR A 100 3.11 -2.53 -19.66
N TYR A 101 4.03 -1.99 -20.44
CA TYR A 101 4.59 -0.64 -20.26
C TYR A 101 4.08 0.36 -21.30
N THR A 102 3.16 -0.03 -22.19
CA THR A 102 2.67 0.85 -23.27
C THR A 102 2.06 2.14 -22.73
N ASP A 103 1.18 2.05 -21.73
CA ASP A 103 0.56 3.24 -21.14
C ASP A 103 1.56 4.06 -20.30
N ILE A 104 2.59 3.42 -19.73
CA ILE A 104 3.67 4.11 -19.01
C ILE A 104 4.48 4.97 -19.99
N GLU A 105 4.88 4.41 -21.14
CA GLU A 105 5.61 5.16 -22.17
C GLU A 105 4.79 6.29 -22.79
N ALA A 106 3.48 6.11 -22.90
CA ALA A 106 2.59 7.10 -23.51
C ALA A 106 2.32 8.31 -22.59
N GLU A 107 2.17 8.09 -21.29
CA GLU A 107 1.69 9.12 -20.36
C GLU A 107 2.75 9.69 -19.44
N LEU A 108 3.79 8.92 -19.08
CA LEU A 108 4.72 9.31 -18.02
C LEU A 108 6.09 9.75 -18.54
N SER A 109 6.74 10.65 -17.78
CA SER A 109 8.17 10.91 -17.93
C SER A 109 9.02 9.82 -17.26
N ALA A 110 10.32 9.78 -17.56
CA ALA A 110 11.21 8.76 -16.99
C ALA A 110 11.30 8.82 -15.46
N SER A 111 11.28 10.03 -14.86
CA SER A 111 11.27 10.18 -13.40
C SER A 111 9.98 9.65 -12.76
N GLN A 112 8.83 9.97 -13.36
CA GLN A 112 7.52 9.48 -12.93
C GLN A 112 7.40 7.96 -13.07
N ALA A 113 7.83 7.42 -14.21
CA ALA A 113 7.86 5.99 -14.45
C ALA A 113 8.77 5.27 -13.43
N CYS A 114 9.96 5.80 -13.14
CA CYS A 114 10.81 5.19 -12.12
C CYS A 114 10.12 5.16 -10.74
N ARG A 115 9.48 6.26 -10.33
CA ARG A 115 8.76 6.31 -9.04
C ARG A 115 7.63 5.29 -8.97
N LEU A 116 6.87 5.12 -10.05
CA LEU A 116 5.81 4.11 -10.15
C LEU A 116 6.40 2.68 -10.08
N LEU A 117 7.43 2.38 -10.88
CA LEU A 117 8.02 1.04 -10.95
C LEU A 117 8.74 0.62 -9.66
N THR A 118 9.23 1.59 -8.88
CA THR A 118 9.86 1.35 -7.57
C THR A 118 8.86 0.77 -6.56
N LEU A 119 7.56 1.08 -6.67
CA LEU A 119 6.51 0.45 -5.84
C LEU A 119 6.51 -1.08 -5.98
N PHE A 120 6.89 -1.56 -7.15
CA PHE A 120 6.88 -2.98 -7.51
C PHE A 120 8.28 -3.60 -7.56
N GLY A 121 9.34 -2.81 -7.32
CA GLY A 121 10.73 -3.29 -7.34
C GLY A 121 11.25 -3.64 -8.74
N ILE A 122 10.60 -3.12 -9.78
CA ILE A 122 10.91 -3.39 -11.18
C ILE A 122 11.43 -2.15 -11.90
N GLN A 123 11.95 -1.15 -11.18
CA GLN A 123 12.49 0.08 -11.74
C GLN A 123 13.64 -0.13 -12.74
N HIS A 124 14.35 -1.26 -12.62
CA HIS A 124 15.38 -1.67 -13.57
C HIS A 124 14.84 -1.93 -14.99
N THR A 125 13.53 -2.15 -15.14
CA THR A 125 12.88 -2.34 -16.45
C THR A 125 12.76 -1.03 -17.22
N LEU A 126 12.91 0.13 -16.56
CA LEU A 126 12.87 1.44 -17.20
C LEU A 126 13.86 1.56 -18.36
N ALA A 127 15.04 0.95 -18.24
CA ALA A 127 16.05 0.92 -19.31
C ALA A 127 15.58 0.23 -20.61
N SER A 128 14.51 -0.58 -20.53
CA SER A 128 13.92 -1.28 -21.67
C SER A 128 12.83 -0.46 -22.37
N MET A 129 12.35 0.62 -21.74
CA MET A 129 11.30 1.50 -22.27
C MET A 129 11.91 2.54 -23.21
N ARG A 130 12.01 2.19 -24.50
CA ARG A 130 12.68 3.02 -25.51
C ARG A 130 11.91 4.27 -25.89
N LYS A 131 10.60 4.30 -25.66
CA LYS A 131 9.73 5.43 -26.04
C LYS A 131 9.39 6.34 -24.85
N ILE A 132 10.02 6.13 -23.70
CA ILE A 132 9.77 6.94 -22.52
C ILE A 132 10.22 8.39 -22.73
N ARG A 133 9.43 9.33 -22.21
CA ARG A 133 9.69 10.76 -22.32
C ARG A 133 10.79 11.21 -21.37
N ILE A 134 11.80 11.90 -21.89
CA ILE A 134 12.89 12.52 -21.14
C ILE A 134 12.95 13.99 -21.56
N GLU A 135 12.50 14.88 -20.70
CA GLU A 135 12.43 16.32 -21.00
C GLU A 135 13.28 17.15 -20.02
N THR A 136 13.56 16.61 -18.83
CA THR A 136 14.24 17.32 -17.75
C THR A 136 15.49 16.61 -17.29
N GLN A 137 16.38 17.33 -16.62
CA GLN A 137 17.55 16.75 -15.97
C GLN A 137 17.16 15.72 -14.88
N GLU A 138 15.99 15.86 -14.26
CA GLU A 138 15.48 14.87 -13.30
C GLU A 138 15.15 13.54 -13.98
N ASP A 139 14.56 13.59 -15.19
CA ASP A 139 14.27 12.39 -15.98
C ASP A 139 15.54 11.66 -16.40
N GLU A 140 16.58 12.39 -16.82
CA GLU A 140 17.88 11.82 -17.15
C GLU A 140 18.52 11.13 -15.95
N LYS A 141 18.51 11.79 -14.78
CA LYS A 141 19.02 11.22 -13.52
C LYS A 141 18.22 10.00 -13.08
N ALA A 142 16.91 10.01 -13.24
CA ALA A 142 16.06 8.86 -12.96
C ALA A 142 16.37 7.69 -13.90
N MET A 143 16.53 7.95 -15.20
CA MET A 143 16.93 6.93 -16.18
C MET A 143 18.28 6.31 -15.79
N GLN A 144 19.27 7.14 -15.42
CA GLN A 144 20.58 6.66 -15.00
C GLN A 144 20.54 5.84 -13.71
N SER A 145 19.90 6.36 -12.64
CA SER A 145 19.86 5.68 -11.34
C SER A 145 19.05 4.38 -11.37
N CYS A 146 17.90 4.38 -12.06
CA CYS A 146 17.01 3.22 -12.11
C CYS A 146 17.53 2.16 -13.09
N ALA A 147 18.22 2.55 -14.17
CA ALA A 147 18.93 1.60 -15.04
C ALA A 147 20.20 1.01 -14.37
N ALA A 148 20.95 1.83 -13.63
CA ALA A 148 22.19 1.40 -12.96
C ALA A 148 21.94 0.35 -11.87
N THR A 149 20.74 0.28 -11.30
CA THR A 149 20.36 -0.72 -10.29
C THR A 149 20.52 -2.17 -10.81
N ARG A 150 20.53 -2.41 -12.13
CA ARG A 150 20.79 -3.74 -12.73
C ARG A 150 22.29 -4.04 -12.90
N LEU A 151 23.14 -3.02 -12.96
CA LEU A 151 24.55 -3.12 -13.35
C LEU A 151 25.53 -2.99 -12.18
N GLN A 152 25.05 -2.80 -10.95
CA GLN A 152 25.91 -2.93 -9.77
C GLN A 152 25.96 -4.41 -9.36
N PRO A 153 27.04 -5.16 -9.71
CA PRO A 153 27.37 -6.33 -8.91
C PRO A 153 27.53 -5.86 -7.45
N PRO A 154 27.23 -6.71 -6.45
CA PRO A 154 27.53 -6.36 -5.07
C PRO A 154 29.01 -5.98 -5.05
N THR A 155 29.30 -4.70 -4.82
CA THR A 155 30.67 -4.22 -4.70
C THR A 155 31.23 -4.90 -3.48
N ALA A 156 31.91 -6.04 -3.71
CA ALA A 156 32.79 -6.65 -2.73
C ALA A 156 33.70 -5.53 -2.23
N ASN A 157 33.69 -5.36 -0.91
CA ASN A 157 34.60 -4.51 -0.14
C ASN A 157 35.90 -4.28 -0.89
N ARG A 158 36.11 -3.04 -1.34
CA ARG A 158 37.45 -2.57 -1.69
C ARG A 158 38.01 -1.93 -0.42
N PRO A 159 38.93 -2.59 0.31
CA PRO A 159 39.63 -1.90 1.38
C PRO A 159 40.47 -0.81 0.72
N GLN A 160 40.29 0.42 1.19
CA GLN A 160 41.21 1.51 0.91
C GLN A 160 42.50 1.19 1.67
N HIS A 161 43.58 0.89 0.96
CA HIS A 161 44.94 0.84 1.49
C HIS A 161 45.78 1.88 0.75
#